data_AF-A0A1K0FI65-F1
#
_entry.id   AF-A0A1K0FI65-F1
#
_cell.length_a   1.000
_cell.length_b   1.000
_cell.length_c   1.000
_cell.angle_alpha   90.00
_cell.angle_beta   90.00
_cell.angle_gamma   90.00
#
_symmetry.space_group_name_H-M   'P 1'
#
loop_
_entity.id
_entity.type
_entity.pdbx_description
1 polymer ?
#
loop_
_entity_poly.entity_id
_entity_poly.type
_entity_poly.pdbx_seq_one_letter_code
_entity_poly.pdbx_strand_id
1 'polypeptide(L)'
;MPLTLTAVHGVRPQDSGIASALLNAAQQIGVAIGLAIVSTVSVTATAARLPDALGALHHGRTAGDSTLIAAASDALVHGYSTALVVGALVLAAAAVITALLVNAPRQHTADQAAAGNEAP
;
A
#
# COMPACT_ATOMS: atom_id res chain seq x y z
N MET A 1 9.98 15.01 -2.44
CA MET A 1 11.18 14.58 -1.70
C MET A 1 11.29 15.22 -0.29
N PRO A 2 10.36 14.99 0.67
CA PRO A 2 10.55 15.46 2.05
C PRO A 2 10.99 14.37 3.03
N LEU A 3 10.79 13.08 2.67
CA LEU A 3 11.09 11.94 3.55
C LEU A 3 12.59 11.60 3.64
N THR A 4 13.35 11.86 2.57
CA THR A 4 14.81 11.68 2.58
C THR A 4 15.53 12.71 3.45
N LEU A 5 15.01 13.94 3.57
CA LEU A 5 15.60 14.98 4.42
C LEU A 5 15.31 14.79 5.91
N THR A 6 14.18 14.18 6.26
CA THR A 6 13.81 13.86 7.64
C THR A 6 14.54 12.62 8.17
N ALA A 7 14.89 11.66 7.30
CA ALA A 7 15.59 10.43 7.68
C ALA A 7 17.12 10.60 7.92
N VAL A 8 17.75 11.64 7.35
CA VAL A 8 19.21 11.85 7.45
C VAL A 8 19.59 12.86 8.55
N HIS A 9 18.62 13.48 9.22
CA HIS A 9 18.85 14.47 10.28
C HIS A 9 19.53 13.93 11.56
N GLY A 10 19.91 12.64 11.59
CA GLY A 10 20.62 12.01 12.71
C GLY A 10 21.59 10.89 12.34
N VAL A 11 21.93 10.72 11.05
CA VAL A 11 22.80 9.62 10.58
C VAL A 11 24.13 10.19 10.10
N ARG A 12 25.26 9.64 10.55
CA ARG A 12 26.60 10.07 10.11
C ARG A 12 26.67 10.01 8.57
N PRO A 13 27.32 10.95 7.87
CA PRO A 13 27.40 10.96 6.39
C PRO A 13 27.89 9.64 5.77
N GLN A 14 28.65 8.88 6.55
CA GLN A 14 29.23 7.56 6.26
C GLN A 14 28.16 6.45 6.13
N ASP A 15 27.04 6.57 6.84
CA ASP A 15 26.01 5.53 7.00
C ASP A 15 24.77 5.77 6.10
N SER A 16 24.72 6.91 5.41
CA SER A 16 23.58 7.32 4.56
C SER A 16 23.31 6.35 3.40
N GLY A 17 24.36 5.76 2.82
CA GLY A 17 24.21 4.73 1.78
C GLY A 17 23.54 3.46 2.28
N ILE A 18 23.89 3.02 3.49
CA ILE A 18 23.32 1.84 4.15
C ILE A 18 21.86 2.12 4.53
N ALA A 19 21.57 3.30 5.09
CA ALA A 19 20.21 3.72 5.43
C ALA A 19 19.28 3.77 4.20
N SER A 20 19.74 4.30 3.08
CA SER A 20 18.98 4.34 1.82
C SER A 20 18.74 2.94 1.24
N ALA A 21 19.76 2.07 1.27
CA ALA A 21 19.62 0.68 0.83
C ALA A 21 18.59 -0.08 1.68
N LEU A 22 18.60 0.11 3.01
CA LEU A 22 17.63 -0.47 3.91
C LEU A 22 16.21 0.07 3.66
N LEU A 23 16.06 1.37 3.44
CA LEU A 23 14.76 1.97 3.14
C LEU A 23 14.17 1.41 1.84
N ASN A 24 14.98 1.32 0.78
CA ASN A 24 14.55 0.76 -0.49
C ASN A 24 14.18 -0.73 -0.34
N ALA A 25 14.98 -1.51 0.38
CA ALA A 25 14.66 -2.91 0.65
C ALA A 25 13.34 -3.05 1.43
N ALA A 26 13.13 -2.23 2.48
CA ALA A 26 11.89 -2.22 3.25
C ALA A 26 10.67 -1.84 2.40
N GLN A 27 10.82 -0.87 1.50
CA GLN A 27 9.76 -0.49 0.55
C GLN A 27 9.42 -1.64 -0.41
N GLN A 28 10.43 -2.28 -1.00
CA GLN A 28 10.21 -3.41 -1.91
C GLN A 28 9.53 -4.59 -1.21
N ILE A 29 9.94 -4.90 0.01
CA ILE A 29 9.30 -5.93 0.84
C ILE A 29 7.84 -5.53 1.13
N GLY A 30 7.59 -4.27 1.49
CA GLY A 30 6.24 -3.77 1.71
C GLY A 30 5.32 -3.90 0.50
N VAL A 31 5.82 -3.56 -0.70
CA VAL A 31 5.08 -3.72 -1.96
C VAL A 31 4.76 -5.19 -2.24
N ALA A 32 5.74 -6.08 -2.10
CA ALA A 32 5.55 -7.51 -2.33
C ALA A 32 4.50 -8.11 -1.38
N ILE A 33 4.55 -7.76 -0.08
CA ILE A 33 3.58 -8.19 0.92
C ILE A 33 2.19 -7.64 0.60
N GLY A 34 2.08 -6.36 0.26
CA GLY A 34 0.82 -5.72 -0.10
C GLY A 34 0.15 -6.42 -1.29
N LEU A 35 0.92 -6.71 -2.33
CA LEU A 35 0.41 -7.39 -3.52
C LEU A 35 0.00 -8.83 -3.23
N ALA A 36 0.77 -9.56 -2.41
CA ALA A 36 0.45 -10.91 -1.99
C ALA A 36 -0.90 -10.98 -1.26
N ILE A 37 -1.10 -10.10 -0.27
CA ILE A 37 -2.36 -10.03 0.50
C ILE A 37 -3.54 -9.73 -0.43
N VAL A 38 -3.44 -8.69 -1.27
CA VAL A 38 -4.51 -8.29 -2.19
C VAL A 38 -4.85 -9.43 -3.16
N SER A 39 -3.83 -10.09 -3.74
CA SER A 39 -4.03 -11.20 -4.68
C SER A 39 -4.70 -12.39 -3.99
N THR A 40 -4.21 -12.79 -2.81
CA THR A 40 -4.79 -13.91 -2.05
C THR A 40 -6.24 -13.66 -1.68
N VAL A 41 -6.57 -12.47 -1.14
CA VAL A 41 -7.95 -12.14 -0.77
C VAL A 41 -8.85 -12.09 -1.99
N SER A 42 -8.39 -11.50 -3.10
CA SER A 42 -9.18 -11.43 -4.34
C SER A 42 -9.52 -12.83 -4.85
N VAL A 43 -8.51 -13.70 -4.98
CA VAL A 43 -8.69 -15.07 -5.49
C VAL A 43 -9.57 -15.90 -4.54
N THR A 44 -9.35 -15.82 -3.23
CA THR A 44 -10.13 -16.60 -2.25
C THR A 44 -11.59 -16.15 -2.19
N ALA A 45 -11.86 -14.85 -2.23
CA ALA A 45 -13.22 -14.31 -2.24
C ALA A 45 -13.95 -14.58 -3.56
N THR A 46 -13.27 -14.52 -4.70
CA THR A 46 -13.84 -14.94 -5.99
C THR A 46 -14.17 -16.43 -5.98
N ALA A 47 -13.24 -17.29 -5.53
CA ALA A 47 -13.44 -18.74 -5.49
C ALA A 47 -14.59 -19.15 -4.55
N ALA A 48 -14.83 -18.40 -3.47
CA ALA A 48 -15.96 -18.61 -2.57
C ALA A 48 -17.32 -18.32 -3.22
N ARG A 49 -17.38 -17.43 -4.22
CA ARG A 49 -18.60 -17.12 -4.99
C ARG A 49 -18.81 -18.11 -6.13
N LEU A 50 -17.77 -18.29 -6.94
CA LEU A 50 -17.78 -19.20 -8.08
C LEU A 50 -16.39 -19.83 -8.22
N PRO A 51 -16.26 -21.13 -7.92
CA PRO A 51 -15.04 -21.87 -8.20
C PRO A 51 -14.69 -21.77 -9.69
N ASP A 52 -13.42 -21.50 -9.99
CA ASP A 52 -12.92 -21.31 -11.35
C ASP A 52 -13.70 -20.25 -12.17
N ALA A 53 -14.06 -19.13 -11.52
CA ALA A 53 -14.77 -18.04 -12.18
C ALA A 53 -14.10 -17.54 -13.48
N LEU A 54 -12.77 -17.60 -13.58
CA LEU A 54 -12.04 -17.24 -14.80
C LEU A 54 -12.28 -18.25 -15.93
N GLY A 55 -12.19 -19.56 -15.64
CA GLY A 55 -12.52 -20.61 -16.59
C GLY A 55 -13.99 -20.53 -17.03
N ALA A 56 -14.90 -20.34 -16.08
CA ALA A 56 -16.32 -20.09 -16.34
C ALA A 56 -16.50 -18.89 -17.27
N LEU A 57 -15.92 -17.73 -16.97
CA LEU A 57 -16.00 -16.54 -17.82
C LEU A 57 -15.55 -16.82 -19.25
N HIS A 58 -14.47 -17.59 -19.43
CA HIS A 58 -13.95 -17.96 -20.74
C HIS A 58 -14.94 -18.86 -21.48
N HIS A 59 -15.41 -19.93 -20.83
CA HIS A 59 -16.40 -20.85 -21.40
C HIS A 59 -17.69 -20.12 -21.78
N GLY A 60 -18.20 -19.26 -20.90
CA GLY A 60 -19.41 -18.47 -21.17
C GLY A 60 -19.26 -17.59 -22.41
N ARG A 61 -18.09 -16.96 -22.59
CA ARG A 61 -17.80 -16.19 -23.82
C ARG A 61 -17.76 -17.06 -25.07
N THR A 62 -17.13 -18.23 -25.00
CA THR A 62 -17.05 -19.14 -26.15
C THR A 62 -18.40 -19.76 -26.51
N ALA A 63 -19.25 -20.02 -25.52
CA ALA A 63 -20.56 -20.63 -25.69
C ALA A 63 -21.69 -19.60 -25.95
N GLY A 64 -21.42 -18.30 -25.80
CA GLY A 64 -22.43 -17.26 -25.88
C GLY A 64 -23.42 -17.26 -24.71
N ASP A 65 -23.05 -17.86 -23.58
CA ASP A 65 -23.90 -17.96 -22.38
C ASP A 65 -23.77 -16.68 -21.54
N SER A 66 -24.71 -15.76 -21.74
CA SER A 66 -24.77 -14.49 -21.02
C SER A 66 -24.97 -14.66 -19.51
N THR A 67 -25.65 -15.72 -19.09
CA THR A 67 -25.92 -15.99 -17.67
C THR A 67 -24.64 -16.39 -16.95
N LEU A 68 -23.85 -17.24 -17.58
CA LEU A 68 -22.58 -17.71 -17.04
C LEU A 68 -21.52 -16.60 -17.06
N ILE A 69 -21.49 -15.77 -18.11
CA ILE A 69 -20.65 -14.57 -18.14
C ILE A 69 -21.00 -13.62 -16.99
N ALA A 70 -22.29 -13.39 -16.74
CA ALA A 70 -22.74 -12.50 -15.67
C ALA A 70 -22.36 -13.05 -14.28
N ALA A 71 -22.59 -14.34 -14.04
CA ALA A 71 -22.24 -15.00 -12.77
C ALA A 71 -20.73 -14.94 -12.50
N ALA A 72 -19.90 -15.22 -13.51
CA ALA A 72 -18.45 -15.16 -13.38
C ALA A 72 -17.94 -13.73 -13.18
N SER A 73 -18.53 -12.75 -13.87
CA SER A 73 -18.18 -11.34 -13.69
C SER A 73 -18.54 -10.83 -12.29
N ASP A 74 -19.70 -11.21 -11.75
CA ASP A 74 -20.11 -10.88 -10.38
C ASP A 74 -19.12 -11.45 -9.35
N ALA A 75 -18.72 -12.72 -9.50
CA ALA A 75 -17.75 -13.36 -8.61
C ALA A 75 -16.37 -12.66 -8.64
N LEU A 76 -15.90 -12.24 -9.82
CA LEU A 76 -14.64 -11.51 -9.98
C LEU A 76 -14.72 -10.12 -9.34
N VAL A 77 -15.79 -9.37 -9.61
CA VAL A 77 -16.01 -8.05 -9.04
C VAL A 77 -16.10 -8.13 -7.52
N HIS A 78 -16.80 -9.13 -6.97
CA HIS A 78 -16.86 -9.35 -5.53
C HIS A 78 -15.49 -9.63 -4.91
N GLY A 79 -14.64 -10.42 -5.57
CA GLY A 79 -13.29 -10.70 -5.11
C GLY A 79 -12.42 -9.45 -5.07
N TYR A 80 -12.39 -8.68 -6.16
CA TYR A 80 -11.66 -7.41 -6.23
C TYR A 80 -12.17 -6.39 -5.20
N SER A 81 -13.49 -6.24 -5.07
CA SER A 81 -14.09 -5.34 -4.09
C SER A 81 -13.69 -5.71 -2.67
N THR A 82 -13.75 -7.00 -2.33
CA THR A 82 -13.35 -7.52 -1.02
C THR A 82 -11.86 -7.27 -0.76
N ALA A 83 -11.00 -7.53 -1.74
CA ALA A 83 -9.56 -7.27 -1.63
C ALA A 83 -9.24 -5.78 -1.42
N LEU A 84 -9.96 -4.88 -2.10
CA LEU A 84 -9.81 -3.43 -1.91
C LEU A 84 -10.26 -2.97 -0.53
N VAL A 85 -11.36 -3.54 0.01
CA VAL A 85 -11.80 -3.25 1.39
C VAL A 85 -10.75 -3.72 2.39
N VAL A 86 -10.22 -4.93 2.25
CA VAL A 86 -9.13 -5.41 3.10
C VAL A 86 -7.90 -4.52 2.98
N GLY A 87 -7.52 -4.13 1.76
CA GLY A 87 -6.43 -3.18 1.51
C GLY A 87 -6.65 -1.84 2.21
N ALA A 88 -7.86 -1.29 2.16
CA ALA A 88 -8.23 -0.06 2.85
C ALA A 88 -8.12 -0.21 4.38
N LEU A 89 -8.51 -1.37 4.94
CA LEU A 89 -8.33 -1.65 6.37
C LEU A 89 -6.86 -1.74 6.77
N VAL A 90 -6.02 -2.37 5.95
CA VAL A 90 -4.57 -2.44 6.18
C VAL A 90 -3.95 -1.03 6.13
N LEU A 91 -4.33 -0.20 5.16
CA LEU A 91 -3.88 1.19 5.07
C LEU A 91 -4.37 2.02 6.26
N ALA A 92 -5.61 1.83 6.70
CA ALA A 92 -6.14 2.51 7.88
C ALA A 92 -5.37 2.10 9.15
N ALA A 93 -5.07 0.81 9.32
CA ALA A 93 -4.24 0.33 10.42
C ALA A 93 -2.82 0.93 10.37
N ALA A 94 -2.20 0.98 9.20
CA ALA A 94 -0.90 1.62 9.00
C ALA A 94 -0.95 3.13 9.32
N ALA A 95 -2.03 3.82 8.95
CA ALA A 95 -2.24 5.23 9.28
C ALA A 95 -2.40 5.45 10.79
N VAL A 96 -3.13 4.58 11.49
CA VAL A 96 -3.26 4.63 12.96
C VAL A 96 -1.91 4.38 13.62
N ILE A 97 -1.17 3.35 13.21
CA ILE A 97 0.18 3.07 13.74
C ILE A 97 1.08 4.29 13.52
N THR A 98 1.07 4.86 12.31
CA THR A 98 1.85 6.05 11.99
C THR A 98 1.43 7.25 12.85
N ALA A 99 0.13 7.50 13.02
CA ALA A 99 -0.36 8.61 13.85
C ALA A 99 0.04 8.45 15.33
N LEU A 100 0.08 7.22 15.85
CA LEU A 100 0.46 6.93 17.23
C LEU A 100 1.98 6.97 17.44
N LEU A 101 2.76 6.40 16.52
CA LEU A 101 4.23 6.29 16.63
C LEU A 101 4.95 7.56 16.16
N VAL A 102 4.44 8.26 15.16
CA VAL A 102 5.03 9.47 14.58
C VAL A 102 4.54 10.73 15.32
N ASN A 103 4.27 10.62 16.61
CA ASN A 103 4.17 11.76 17.51
C ASN A 103 5.58 12.25 17.91
N ALA A 104 6.45 12.47 16.91
CA ALA A 104 7.74 13.13 17.11
C ALA A 104 7.49 14.63 17.20
N PRO A 105 8.10 15.35 18.17
CA PRO A 105 7.86 16.77 18.37
C PRO A 105 8.07 17.50 17.05
N ARG A 106 7.08 18.33 16.68
CA ARG A 106 7.15 19.25 15.54
C ARG A 106 8.51 19.92 15.62
N GLN A 107 9.42 19.57 14.71
CA GLN A 107 10.71 20.22 14.64
C GLN A 107 10.39 21.69 14.43
N HIS A 108 10.73 22.49 15.44
CA HIS A 108 10.49 23.90 15.44
C HIS A 108 11.17 24.47 14.19
N THR A 109 10.37 24.82 13.19
CA THR A 109 10.73 25.81 12.15
C THR A 109 10.91 27.20 12.79
N ALA A 110 11.47 27.28 14.01
CA ALA A 110 11.49 28.46 14.86
C ALA A 110 12.90 29.01 15.15
N ASP A 111 14.00 28.39 14.70
CA ASP A 111 15.35 28.88 15.09
C ASP A 111 16.25 29.37 13.94
N GLN A 112 15.83 29.26 12.67
CA GLN A 112 16.63 29.76 11.53
C GLN A 112 15.98 30.91 10.74
N ALA A 113 14.67 31.09 10.81
CA ALA A 113 14.01 32.26 10.22
C ALA A 113 14.14 33.52 11.10
N ALA A 114 14.33 33.35 12.41
CA ALA A 114 14.55 34.47 13.35
C ALA A 114 16.02 34.93 13.41
N ALA A 115 16.98 34.02 13.29
CA ALA A 115 18.41 34.35 13.36
C ALA A 115 18.97 35.02 12.08
N GLY A 116 18.26 34.95 10.96
CA GLY A 116 18.67 35.56 9.69
C GLY A 116 18.17 36.99 9.48
N ASN A 117 17.31 37.51 10.35
CA ASN A 117 16.67 38.82 10.18
C ASN A 117 17.04 39.85 11.28
N GLU A 118 18.02 39.53 12.13
CA GLU A 118 18.50 40.39 13.23
C GLU A 118 20.02 40.68 13.20
N ALA A 119 20.69 40.54 12.06
CA ALA A 119 22.08 41.00 11.92
C ALA A 119 22.11 42.41 11.26
N PRO A 120 22.64 43.45 11.96
CA PRO A 120 22.65 44.85 11.52
C PRO A 120 23.68 45.17 10.42
#